data_AF-A0A2V2WU59-F1
#
_entry.id   AF-A0A2V2WU59-F1
#
_cell.length_a   1.000
_cell.length_b   1.000
_cell.length_c   1.000
_cell.angle_alpha   90.00
_cell.angle_beta   90.00
_cell.angle_gamma   90.00
#
_symmetry.space_group_name_H-M   'P 1'
#
loop_
_entity.id
_entity.type
_entity.pdbx_description
1 polymer ?
#
loop_
_entity_poly.entity_id
_entity_poly.type
_entity_poly.pdbx_seq_one_letter_code
_entity_poly.pdbx_strand_id
1 'polypeptide(L)'
;MIVLTTPNENNFEGWRRHKTAVPLIINCPDRIDVKAMCFWRKHMQPTGEQVREQAKYWETVEERMDEVGPIPRCVFNEIEYKIQLSAIEKAVKLIEPSNATDYMGVGRSKIWIAEDVSHTIVRFVRVREEPGIEVGCNAPVSRSAMATITQHLTHMTPPVDVFNLLLRNFSCFLWVVFEYAGTATFMNPHAVVIIQRKLTELQP
;
A
#
# COMPACT_ATOMS: atom_id res chain seq x y z
N MET A 1 -0.12 6.86 -31.68
CA MET A 1 0.13 7.30 -30.29
C MET A 1 -1.18 7.85 -29.75
N ILE A 2 -1.80 7.16 -28.79
CA ILE A 2 -3.00 7.68 -28.13
C ILE A 2 -2.50 8.55 -26.98
N VAL A 3 -2.64 9.86 -27.12
CA VAL A 3 -2.36 10.81 -26.04
C VAL A 3 -3.65 10.92 -25.23
N LEU A 4 -3.70 10.24 -24.09
CA LEU A 4 -4.72 10.50 -23.09
C LEU A 4 -4.38 11.83 -22.43
N THR A 5 -5.20 12.85 -22.64
CA THR A 5 -5.11 14.09 -21.88
C THR A 5 -5.38 13.79 -20.41
N THR A 6 -4.63 14.42 -19.51
CA THR A 6 -4.92 14.35 -18.07
C THR A 6 -6.36 14.78 -17.84
N PRO A 7 -7.15 13.99 -17.10
CA PRO A 7 -8.54 14.33 -16.84
C PRO A 7 -8.60 15.70 -16.14
N ASN A 8 -9.42 16.60 -16.68
CA ASN A 8 -9.67 17.90 -16.07
C ASN A 8 -10.49 17.69 -14.79
N GLU A 9 -9.95 18.08 -13.64
CA GLU A 9 -10.55 17.89 -12.33
C GLU A 9 -11.97 18.49 -12.25
N ASN A 10 -12.20 19.65 -12.87
CA ASN A 10 -13.51 20.30 -12.91
C ASN A 10 -14.53 19.48 -13.72
N ASN A 11 -14.08 18.82 -14.79
CA ASN A 11 -14.95 17.93 -15.58
C ASN A 11 -15.31 16.67 -14.77
N PHE A 12 -14.37 16.15 -13.99
CA PHE A 12 -14.60 14.98 -13.14
C PHE A 12 -15.57 15.29 -11.99
N GLU A 13 -15.38 16.41 -11.29
CA GLU A 13 -16.29 16.83 -10.22
C GLU A 13 -17.70 17.18 -10.74
N GLY A 14 -17.76 17.85 -11.91
CA GLY A 14 -19.02 18.11 -12.60
C GLY A 14 -19.77 16.83 -13.01
N TRP A 15 -19.03 15.83 -13.49
CA TRP A 15 -19.57 14.51 -13.86
C TRP A 15 -20.03 13.71 -12.63
N ARG A 16 -19.23 13.67 -11.56
CA ARG A 16 -19.56 12.99 -10.29
C ARG A 16 -20.88 13.50 -9.71
N ARG A 17 -21.07 14.82 -9.67
CA ARG A 17 -22.29 15.47 -9.17
C ARG A 17 -23.53 15.12 -10.00
N HIS A 18 -23.41 15.08 -11.33
CA HIS A 18 -24.55 14.84 -12.23
C HIS A 18 -25.01 13.39 -12.31
N LYS A 19 -24.12 12.42 -12.07
CA LYS A 19 -24.40 11.00 -12.36
C LYS A 19 -24.64 10.14 -11.12
N THR A 20 -24.66 10.74 -9.93
CA THR A 20 -24.68 9.99 -8.65
C THR A 20 -23.62 8.87 -8.67
N ALA A 21 -22.48 9.18 -9.29
CA ALA A 21 -21.51 8.16 -9.68
C ALA A 21 -20.81 7.62 -8.43
N VAL A 22 -20.85 6.30 -8.28
CA VAL A 22 -20.11 5.61 -7.22
C VAL A 22 -18.63 5.55 -7.65
N PRO A 23 -17.66 5.82 -6.74
CA PRO A 23 -16.25 5.69 -7.07
C PRO A 23 -15.91 4.29 -7.58
N LEU A 24 -15.31 4.20 -8.76
CA LEU A 24 -14.72 2.95 -9.25
C LEU A 24 -13.32 2.82 -8.65
N ILE A 25 -13.11 1.80 -7.84
CA ILE A 25 -11.80 1.49 -7.25
C ILE A 25 -11.15 0.42 -8.12
N ILE A 26 -9.99 0.73 -8.66
CA ILE A 26 -9.17 -0.20 -9.43
C ILE A 26 -7.89 -0.42 -8.63
N ASN A 27 -7.55 -1.68 -8.39
CA ASN A 27 -6.30 -2.00 -7.72
C ASN A 27 -5.13 -1.58 -8.60
N CYS A 28 -4.06 -1.07 -7.97
CA CYS A 28 -2.78 -0.96 -8.67
C CYS A 28 -2.33 -2.35 -9.14
N PRO A 29 -1.49 -2.42 -10.19
CA PRO A 29 -0.83 -3.66 -10.58
C PRO A 29 -0.17 -4.32 -9.36
N ASP A 30 -0.19 -5.65 -9.31
CA ASP A 30 0.55 -6.40 -8.30
C ASP A 30 2.01 -6.63 -8.76
N ARG A 31 2.86 -7.14 -7.87
CA ARG A 31 4.25 -7.49 -8.16
C ARG A 31 4.40 -8.36 -9.40
N ILE A 32 3.52 -9.34 -9.60
CA ILE A 32 3.55 -10.20 -10.77
C ILE A 32 3.20 -9.45 -12.05
N ASP A 33 2.23 -8.52 -11.99
CA ASP A 33 1.86 -7.68 -13.13
C ASP A 33 3.02 -6.77 -13.53
N VAL A 34 3.67 -6.10 -12.57
CA VAL A 34 4.82 -5.23 -12.84
C VAL A 34 6.00 -6.05 -13.35
N LYS A 35 6.23 -7.27 -12.83
CA LYS A 35 7.27 -8.18 -13.33
C LYS A 35 7.03 -8.56 -14.79
N ALA A 36 5.78 -8.85 -15.15
CA ALA A 36 5.40 -9.09 -16.53
C ALA A 36 5.63 -7.85 -17.40
N MET A 37 5.28 -6.65 -16.92
CA MET A 37 5.57 -5.39 -17.63
C MET A 37 7.08 -5.19 -17.86
N CYS A 38 7.92 -5.46 -16.84
CA CYS A 38 9.37 -5.42 -16.96
C CYS A 38 9.84 -6.36 -18.06
N PHE A 39 9.35 -7.60 -18.05
CA PHE A 39 9.67 -8.60 -19.07
C PHE A 39 9.33 -8.09 -20.47
N TRP A 40 8.09 -7.65 -20.69
CA TRP A 40 7.64 -7.19 -22.01
C TRP A 40 8.36 -5.94 -22.53
N ARG A 41 8.73 -5.00 -21.65
CA ARG A 41 9.36 -3.73 -22.05
C ARG A 41 10.75 -3.91 -22.68
N LYS A 42 11.41 -5.02 -22.39
CA LYS A 42 12.78 -5.33 -22.82
C LYS A 42 12.87 -6.52 -23.78
N HIS A 43 11.74 -7.13 -24.15
CA HIS A 43 11.73 -8.34 -24.97
C HIS A 43 11.50 -8.05 -26.46
N MET A 44 12.55 -8.20 -27.28
CA MET A 44 12.40 -8.52 -28.70
C MET A 44 13.22 -9.75 -29.16
N GLN A 45 14.26 -10.20 -28.43
CA GLN A 45 14.94 -11.52 -28.57
C GLN A 45 16.16 -11.56 -27.61
N PRO A 46 16.14 -12.28 -26.46
CA PRO A 46 17.20 -12.15 -25.45
C PRO A 46 18.47 -12.94 -25.76
N THR A 47 19.64 -12.29 -25.80
CA THR A 47 20.96 -12.92 -25.61
C THR A 47 21.21 -13.20 -24.11
N GLY A 48 22.19 -14.06 -23.77
CA GLY A 48 22.52 -14.37 -22.37
C GLY A 48 22.89 -13.16 -21.49
N GLU A 49 23.49 -12.12 -22.08
CA GLU A 49 23.79 -10.84 -21.42
C GLU A 49 22.51 -10.04 -21.09
N GLN A 50 21.52 -10.06 -21.99
CA GLN A 50 20.24 -9.38 -21.81
C GLN A 50 19.40 -10.02 -20.69
N VAL A 51 19.57 -11.31 -20.41
CA VAL A 51 18.95 -11.97 -19.24
C VAL A 51 19.48 -11.40 -17.92
N ARG A 52 20.79 -11.13 -17.83
CA ARG A 52 21.39 -10.52 -16.62
C ARG A 52 20.95 -9.08 -16.44
N GLU A 53 20.89 -8.31 -17.53
CA GLU A 53 20.35 -6.94 -17.49
C GLU A 53 18.89 -6.92 -17.09
N GLN A 54 18.10 -7.90 -17.54
CA GLN A 54 16.70 -8.02 -17.18
C GLN A 54 16.51 -8.32 -15.69
N ALA A 55 17.35 -9.18 -15.11
CA ALA A 55 17.33 -9.47 -13.68
C ALA A 55 17.64 -8.22 -12.84
N LYS A 56 18.70 -7.48 -13.20
CA LYS A 56 19.05 -6.20 -12.54
C LYS A 56 17.94 -5.14 -12.71
N TYR A 57 17.35 -5.06 -13.89
CA TYR A 57 16.25 -4.14 -14.14
C TYR A 57 15.02 -4.47 -13.28
N TRP A 58 14.69 -5.76 -13.14
CA TRP A 58 13.63 -6.20 -12.24
C TRP A 58 13.96 -5.88 -10.78
N GLU A 59 15.18 -6.15 -10.32
CA GLU A 59 15.64 -5.85 -8.96
C GLU A 59 15.46 -4.36 -8.62
N THR A 60 15.91 -3.45 -9.49
CA THR A 60 15.70 -2.01 -9.30
C THR A 60 14.22 -1.61 -9.28
N VAL A 61 13.38 -2.22 -10.12
CA VAL A 61 11.93 -1.91 -10.14
C VAL A 61 11.25 -2.45 -8.88
N GLU A 62 11.66 -3.63 -8.42
CA GLU A 62 11.15 -4.26 -7.20
C GLU A 62 11.50 -3.47 -5.94
N GLU A 63 12.74 -2.98 -5.83
CA GLU A 63 13.15 -2.07 -4.74
C GLU A 63 12.29 -0.81 -4.71
N ARG A 64 12.09 -0.16 -5.86
CA ARG A 64 11.23 1.03 -5.96
C ARG A 64 9.78 0.71 -5.60
N MET A 65 9.27 -0.47 -5.97
CA MET A 65 7.93 -0.90 -5.57
C MET A 65 7.79 -1.03 -4.06
N ASP A 66 8.81 -1.53 -3.38
CA ASP A 66 8.82 -1.65 -1.92
C ASP A 66 8.74 -0.28 -1.23
N GLU A 67 9.33 0.74 -1.86
CA GLU A 67 9.42 2.10 -1.33
C GLU A 67 8.23 2.99 -1.68
N VAL A 68 7.78 3.01 -2.93
CA VAL A 68 6.74 3.93 -3.42
C VAL A 68 5.47 3.25 -3.92
N GLY A 69 5.42 1.92 -3.87
CA GLY A 69 4.29 1.12 -4.30
C GLY A 69 4.34 0.79 -5.80
N PRO A 70 3.44 -0.07 -6.29
CA PRO A 70 3.41 -0.51 -7.68
C PRO A 70 2.77 0.55 -8.60
N ILE A 71 3.23 1.79 -8.55
CA ILE A 71 2.78 2.89 -9.41
C ILE A 71 3.70 2.89 -10.65
N PRO A 72 3.23 2.45 -11.84
CA PRO A 72 4.10 2.28 -13.01
C PRO A 72 4.89 3.54 -13.36
N ARG A 73 4.27 4.72 -13.24
CA ARG A 73 4.92 6.01 -13.47
C ARG A 73 6.15 6.21 -12.58
N CYS A 74 6.06 5.83 -11.31
CA CYS A 74 7.14 6.00 -10.35
C CYS A 74 8.19 4.90 -10.50
N VAL A 75 7.80 3.63 -10.49
CA VAL A 75 8.78 2.52 -10.44
C VAL A 75 9.63 2.42 -11.71
N PHE A 76 9.09 2.84 -12.86
CA PHE A 76 9.81 2.84 -14.13
C PHE A 76 10.57 4.12 -14.47
N ASN A 77 10.45 5.20 -13.68
CA ASN A 77 11.12 6.47 -13.94
C ASN A 77 11.80 6.95 -12.66
N GLU A 78 13.12 7.08 -12.70
CA GLU A 78 13.92 7.45 -11.52
C GLU A 78 13.55 8.82 -10.93
N ILE A 79 13.22 9.81 -11.76
CA ILE A 79 12.86 11.15 -11.31
C ILE A 79 11.50 11.10 -10.60
N GLU A 80 10.51 10.44 -11.20
CA GLU A 80 9.18 10.27 -10.62
C GLU A 80 9.23 9.45 -9.31
N TYR A 81 10.07 8.42 -9.26
CA TYR A 81 10.35 7.66 -8.05
C TYR A 81 10.90 8.57 -6.93
N LYS A 82 11.92 9.38 -7.21
CA LYS A 82 12.51 10.31 -6.21
C LYS A 82 11.51 11.36 -5.73
N ILE A 83 10.68 11.89 -6.64
CA ILE A 83 9.61 12.84 -6.29
C ILE A 83 8.61 12.17 -5.36
N GLN A 84 8.14 10.96 -5.69
CA GLN A 84 7.18 10.24 -4.87
C GLN A 84 7.75 9.85 -3.51
N LEU A 85 9.02 9.41 -3.46
CA LEU A 85 9.70 9.09 -2.21
C LEU A 85 9.78 10.31 -1.28
N SER A 86 10.20 11.47 -1.81
CA SER A 86 10.22 12.73 -1.05
C SER A 86 8.82 13.17 -0.60
N ALA A 87 7.81 12.95 -1.44
CA ALA A 87 6.42 13.27 -1.09
C ALA A 87 5.93 12.38 0.07
N ILE A 88 6.25 11.08 0.06
CA ILE A 88 5.96 10.14 1.15
C ILE A 88 6.61 10.61 2.45
N GLU A 89 7.91 10.90 2.43
CA GLU A 89 8.63 11.37 3.63
C GLU A 89 8.02 12.65 4.22
N LYS A 90 7.66 13.60 3.36
CA LYS A 90 7.00 14.86 3.78
C LYS A 90 5.63 14.58 4.37
N ALA A 91 4.82 13.75 3.72
CA ALA A 91 3.48 13.41 4.18
C ALA A 91 3.51 12.71 5.55
N VAL A 92 4.46 11.80 5.79
CA VAL A 92 4.62 11.18 7.12
C VAL A 92 4.97 12.22 8.19
N LYS A 93 5.87 13.16 7.89
CA LYS A 93 6.26 14.22 8.84
C LYS A 93 5.11 15.18 9.20
N LEU A 94 4.09 15.28 8.35
CA LEU A 94 2.89 16.11 8.58
C LEU A 94 1.84 15.40 9.43
N ILE A 95 2.03 14.13 9.78
CA ILE A 95 1.17 13.45 10.74
C ILE A 95 1.42 14.09 12.12
N GLU A 96 0.33 14.51 12.76
CA GLU A 96 0.32 15.16 14.06
C GLU A 96 -0.42 14.28 15.09
N PRO A 97 -0.21 14.47 16.40
CA PRO A 97 -0.93 13.71 17.41
C PRO A 97 -2.47 13.79 17.30
N SER A 98 -3.00 14.89 16.75
CA SER A 98 -4.42 15.12 16.51
C SER A 98 -5.04 14.19 15.46
N ASN A 99 -4.29 13.81 14.43
CA ASN A 99 -4.74 12.96 13.32
C ASN A 99 -4.06 11.57 13.29
N ALA A 100 -3.16 11.29 14.24
CA ALA A 100 -2.40 10.05 14.33
C ALA A 100 -3.30 8.79 14.29
N THR A 101 -4.46 8.84 14.95
CA THR A 101 -5.43 7.73 14.96
C THR A 101 -6.04 7.45 13.59
N ASP A 102 -6.10 8.45 12.71
CA ASP A 102 -6.61 8.31 11.34
C ASP A 102 -5.60 7.62 10.42
N TYR A 103 -4.33 7.53 10.82
CA TYR A 103 -3.34 6.70 10.13
C TYR A 103 -3.23 5.30 10.73
N MET A 104 -3.74 5.10 11.95
CA MET A 104 -3.75 3.80 12.63
C MET A 104 -4.81 2.83 12.10
N GLY A 105 -5.81 3.30 11.33
CA GLY A 105 -6.85 2.45 10.72
C GLY A 105 -6.58 2.02 9.27
N VAL A 106 -5.35 2.26 8.77
CA VAL A 106 -4.87 1.62 7.54
C VAL A 106 -4.96 0.09 7.72
N GLY A 107 -5.78 -0.57 6.89
CA GLY A 107 -6.03 -2.01 6.91
C GLY A 107 -7.44 -2.45 7.36
N ARG A 108 -8.33 -1.51 7.72
CA ARG A 108 -9.74 -1.79 8.07
C ARG A 108 -10.56 -2.18 6.84
N SER A 109 -11.46 -3.16 6.95
CA SER A 109 -12.43 -3.57 5.90
C SER A 109 -13.56 -2.56 5.67
N LYS A 110 -13.24 -1.27 5.78
CA LYS A 110 -14.12 -0.18 5.39
C LYS A 110 -13.25 0.96 4.87
N ILE A 111 -13.57 1.42 3.67
CA ILE A 111 -13.03 2.66 3.13
C ILE A 111 -13.42 3.78 4.09
N TRP A 112 -12.42 4.49 4.59
CA TRP A 112 -12.64 5.76 5.25
C TRP A 112 -12.01 6.89 4.43
N ILE A 113 -12.69 8.03 4.46
CA ILE A 113 -12.21 9.27 3.86
C ILE A 113 -12.12 10.24 5.04
N ALA A 114 -10.97 10.27 5.71
CA ALA A 114 -10.68 11.29 6.69
C ALA A 114 -10.11 12.50 5.96
N GLU A 115 -10.49 13.71 6.41
CA GLU A 115 -10.08 14.97 5.77
C GLU A 115 -8.55 15.11 5.74
N ASP A 116 -7.86 14.53 6.71
CA ASP A 116 -6.41 14.66 6.90
C ASP A 116 -5.57 13.50 6.35
N VAL A 117 -6.18 12.47 5.75
CA VAL A 117 -5.41 11.30 5.23
C VAL A 117 -4.83 11.59 3.86
N SER A 118 -3.51 11.70 3.80
CA SER A 118 -2.79 11.95 2.56
C SER A 118 -2.78 10.71 1.65
N HIS A 119 -3.38 10.83 0.47
CA HIS A 119 -3.32 9.82 -0.60
C HIS A 119 -1.89 9.54 -1.12
N THR A 120 -0.91 10.36 -0.70
CA THR A 120 0.50 10.13 -0.97
C THR A 120 1.02 8.89 -0.24
N ILE A 121 0.52 8.59 0.96
CA ILE A 121 1.00 7.50 1.83
C ILE A 121 -0.04 6.40 2.05
N VAL A 122 -1.31 6.65 1.72
CA VAL A 122 -2.41 5.69 1.80
C VAL A 122 -3.10 5.56 0.45
N ARG A 123 -3.39 4.32 0.04
CA ARG A 123 -4.15 4.00 -1.18
C ARG A 123 -5.42 3.21 -0.85
N PHE A 124 -6.38 3.23 -1.77
CA PHE A 124 -7.53 2.35 -1.73
C PHE A 124 -7.22 1.04 -2.46
N VAL A 125 -7.58 -0.07 -1.84
CA VAL A 125 -7.46 -1.40 -2.43
C VAL A 125 -8.76 -2.16 -2.21
N ARG A 126 -9.08 -3.02 -3.18
CA ARG A 126 -10.13 -4.02 -3.09
C ARG A 126 -9.52 -5.32 -2.63
N VAL A 127 -10.09 -5.90 -1.59
CA VAL A 127 -9.68 -7.16 -0.99
C VAL A 127 -10.88 -8.10 -0.94
N ARG A 128 -10.60 -9.39 -1.02
CA ARG A 128 -11.62 -10.43 -0.92
C ARG A 128 -11.67 -10.89 0.53
N GLU A 129 -12.75 -10.57 1.24
CA GLU A 129 -12.92 -10.93 2.66
C GLU A 129 -13.52 -12.34 2.80
N GLU A 130 -14.54 -12.65 2.00
CA GLU A 130 -15.15 -13.98 1.90
C GLU A 130 -15.28 -14.41 0.43
N PRO A 131 -15.49 -15.71 0.14
CA PRO A 131 -15.74 -16.19 -1.21
C PRO A 131 -16.90 -15.45 -1.90
N GLY A 132 -16.56 -14.46 -2.73
CA GLY A 132 -17.53 -13.70 -3.52
C GLY A 132 -17.88 -12.32 -2.96
N ILE A 133 -17.29 -11.93 -1.82
CA ILE A 133 -17.45 -10.60 -1.22
C ILE A 133 -16.16 -9.81 -1.39
N GLU A 134 -16.19 -8.80 -2.24
CA GLU A 134 -15.14 -7.78 -2.36
C GLU A 134 -15.46 -6.60 -1.48
N VAL A 135 -14.53 -6.21 -0.62
CA VAL A 135 -14.61 -5.01 0.20
C VAL A 135 -13.47 -4.07 -0.15
N GLY A 136 -13.73 -2.78 -0.04
CA GLY A 136 -12.69 -1.77 -0.15
C GLY A 136 -12.06 -1.48 1.21
N CYS A 137 -10.75 -1.32 1.24
CA CYS A 137 -10.01 -0.89 2.41
C CYS A 137 -8.90 0.10 2.05
N ASN A 138 -8.47 0.86 3.05
CA ASN A 138 -7.29 1.69 2.97
C ASN A 138 -6.06 0.82 3.27
N ALA A 139 -5.01 0.93 2.45
CA ALA A 139 -3.75 0.24 2.60
C ALA A 139 -2.61 1.25 2.51
N PRO A 140 -1.43 0.98 3.09
CA PRO A 140 -0.28 1.83 2.85
C PRO A 140 0.07 1.78 1.35
N VAL A 141 0.62 2.88 0.83
CA VAL A 141 1.01 2.95 -0.59
C VAL A 141 2.08 1.91 -0.92
N SER A 142 2.94 1.61 0.05
CA SER A 142 4.07 0.68 -0.05
C SER A 142 4.41 0.07 1.30
N ARG A 143 5.27 -0.95 1.32
CA ARG A 143 5.77 -1.56 2.57
C ARG A 143 6.63 -0.57 3.35
N SER A 144 7.54 0.13 2.69
CA SER A 144 8.39 1.14 3.34
C SER A 144 7.56 2.29 3.93
N ALA A 145 6.54 2.78 3.23
CA ALA A 145 5.65 3.80 3.76
C ALA A 145 4.95 3.35 5.05
N MET A 146 4.50 2.09 5.12
CA MET A 146 3.93 1.53 6.34
C MET A 146 4.92 1.56 7.51
N ALA A 147 6.18 1.19 7.23
CA ALA A 147 7.24 1.20 8.23
C ALA A 147 7.51 2.62 8.75
N THR A 148 7.62 3.61 7.85
CA THR A 148 7.87 5.01 8.22
C THR A 148 6.69 5.63 8.98
N ILE A 149 5.45 5.38 8.53
CA ILE A 149 4.24 5.82 9.25
C ILE A 149 4.25 5.25 10.66
N THR A 150 4.46 3.93 10.79
CA THR A 150 4.44 3.25 12.09
C THR A 150 5.52 3.80 13.01
N GLN A 151 6.75 3.94 12.51
CA GLN A 151 7.86 4.52 13.27
C GLN A 151 7.52 5.93 13.77
N HIS A 152 6.99 6.79 12.90
CA HIS A 152 6.59 8.14 13.27
C HIS A 152 5.49 8.16 14.33
N LEU A 153 4.50 7.27 14.23
CA LEU A 153 3.46 7.12 15.25
C LEU A 153 4.02 6.66 16.61
N THR A 154 5.04 5.79 16.63
CA THR A 154 5.68 5.35 17.89
C THR A 154 6.45 6.45 18.62
N HIS A 155 6.78 7.55 17.93
CA HIS A 155 7.35 8.73 18.59
C HIS A 155 6.30 9.59 19.30
N MET A 156 5.01 9.43 18.98
CA MET A 156 3.90 10.19 19.59
C MET A 156 3.13 9.39 20.62
N THR A 157 3.11 8.07 20.48
CA THR A 157 2.28 7.15 21.26
C THR A 157 3.13 5.94 21.64
N PRO A 158 2.96 5.34 22.85
CA PRO A 158 3.71 4.15 23.24
C PRO A 158 3.66 3.05 22.15
N PRO A 159 4.79 2.41 21.82
CA PRO A 159 4.85 1.40 20.76
C PRO A 159 3.83 0.28 20.91
N VAL A 160 3.53 -0.13 22.14
CA VAL A 160 2.53 -1.16 22.44
C VAL A 160 1.11 -0.75 22.03
N ASP A 161 0.76 0.53 22.18
CA ASP A 161 -0.55 1.05 21.83
C ASP A 161 -0.70 1.20 20.33
N VAL A 162 0.33 1.72 19.64
CA VAL A 162 0.40 1.75 18.17
C VAL A 162 0.22 0.34 17.62
N PHE A 163 0.97 -0.62 18.16
CA PHE A 163 0.91 -2.00 17.73
C PHE A 163 -0.45 -2.66 18.02
N ASN A 164 -1.05 -2.43 19.19
CA ASN A 164 -2.39 -2.91 19.50
C ASN A 164 -3.45 -2.31 18.57
N LEU A 165 -3.31 -1.04 18.20
CA LEU A 165 -4.22 -0.34 17.29
C LEU A 165 -4.11 -0.85 15.87
N LEU A 166 -2.88 -1.06 15.37
CA LEU A 166 -2.64 -1.79 14.14
C LEU A 166 -3.37 -3.14 14.21
N LEU A 167 -3.09 -3.95 15.24
CA LEU A 167 -3.66 -5.29 15.40
C LEU A 167 -5.19 -5.35 15.41
N ARG A 168 -5.83 -4.41 16.10
CA ARG A 168 -7.30 -4.31 16.17
C ARG A 168 -7.96 -4.02 14.83
N ASN A 169 -7.21 -3.42 13.90
CA ASN A 169 -7.73 -2.90 12.65
C ASN A 169 -7.53 -3.87 11.48
N PHE A 170 -7.01 -5.09 11.69
CA PHE A 170 -6.76 -6.05 10.62
C PHE A 170 -7.97 -6.89 10.23
N SER A 171 -8.46 -6.62 9.03
CA SER A 171 -9.25 -7.57 8.24
C SER A 171 -8.37 -8.31 7.22
N CYS A 172 -7.50 -7.60 6.48
CA CYS A 172 -6.90 -8.12 5.24
C CYS A 172 -5.36 -8.00 5.08
N PHE A 173 -4.60 -7.51 6.07
CA PHE A 173 -3.14 -7.29 5.98
C PHE A 173 -2.34 -7.79 7.18
N LEU A 174 -2.82 -8.85 7.83
CA LEU A 174 -2.19 -9.43 9.03
C LEU A 174 -0.71 -9.79 8.78
N TRP A 175 -0.39 -10.27 7.58
CA TRP A 175 0.96 -10.63 7.16
C TRP A 175 1.93 -9.43 7.13
N VAL A 176 1.47 -8.24 6.69
CA VAL A 176 2.29 -7.02 6.64
C VAL A 176 2.75 -6.61 8.05
N VAL A 177 1.87 -6.78 9.04
CA VAL A 177 2.20 -6.44 10.44
C VAL A 177 3.07 -7.49 11.11
N PHE A 178 2.91 -8.77 10.80
CA PHE A 178 3.81 -9.79 11.31
C PHE A 178 5.21 -9.71 10.71
N GLU A 179 5.32 -9.40 9.41
CA GLU A 179 6.61 -9.14 8.79
C GLU A 179 7.33 -7.95 9.43
N TYR A 180 6.59 -6.93 9.88
CA TYR A 180 7.17 -5.74 10.49
C TYR A 180 7.50 -5.90 11.98
N ALA A 181 6.58 -6.47 12.76
CA ALA A 181 6.74 -6.56 14.21
C ALA A 181 7.55 -7.80 14.66
N GLY A 182 7.86 -8.73 13.74
CA GLY A 182 8.79 -9.84 13.97
C GLY A 182 8.50 -10.62 15.26
N THR A 183 9.55 -10.89 16.03
CA THR A 183 9.45 -11.60 17.34
C THR A 183 8.73 -10.79 18.41
N ALA A 184 8.74 -9.45 18.33
CA ALA A 184 8.05 -8.59 19.30
C ALA A 184 6.53 -8.81 19.27
N THR A 185 5.99 -9.21 18.11
CA THR A 185 4.60 -9.66 17.99
C THR A 185 4.26 -10.77 18.97
N PHE A 186 5.09 -11.81 19.07
CA PHE A 186 4.82 -13.00 19.88
C PHE A 186 5.02 -12.76 21.38
N MET A 187 5.72 -11.68 21.75
CA MET A 187 5.88 -11.25 23.13
C MET A 187 4.70 -10.40 23.63
N ASN A 188 3.79 -9.98 22.74
CA ASN A 188 2.59 -9.23 23.12
C ASN A 188 1.38 -10.18 23.28
N PRO A 189 0.83 -10.35 24.50
CA PRO A 189 -0.30 -11.24 24.75
C PRO A 189 -1.55 -10.91 23.91
N HIS A 190 -1.79 -9.64 23.61
CA HIS A 190 -2.94 -9.21 22.80
C HIS A 190 -2.78 -9.66 21.34
N ALA A 191 -1.56 -9.68 20.81
CA ALA A 191 -1.27 -10.22 19.48
C ALA A 191 -1.50 -11.73 19.41
N VAL A 192 -1.02 -12.46 20.42
CA VAL A 192 -1.20 -13.92 20.52
C VAL A 192 -2.69 -14.27 20.55
N VAL A 193 -3.51 -13.52 21.30
CA VAL A 193 -4.97 -13.71 21.34
C VAL A 193 -5.62 -13.45 19.97
N ILE A 194 -5.20 -12.40 19.25
CA ILE A 194 -5.74 -12.11 17.91
C ILE A 194 -5.34 -13.20 16.92
N ILE A 195 -4.08 -13.64 16.93
CA ILE A 195 -3.57 -14.73 16.10
C ILE A 195 -4.38 -16.00 16.37
N GLN A 196 -4.53 -16.39 17.64
CA GLN A 196 -5.28 -17.59 18.03
C GLN A 196 -6.73 -17.56 17.54
N ARG A 197 -7.39 -16.39 17.51
CA ARG A 197 -8.75 -16.25 16.99
C ARG A 197 -8.87 -16.37 15.47
N LYS A 198 -7.77 -16.12 14.74
CA LYS A 198 -7.74 -16.08 13.27
C LYS A 198 -7.08 -17.31 12.64
N LEU A 199 -6.28 -18.05 13.39
CA LEU A 199 -5.74 -19.34 12.95
C LEU A 199 -6.84 -20.39 13.01
N THR A 200 -7.29 -20.85 11.84
CA THR A 200 -7.94 -22.16 11.72
C THR A 200 -6.86 -23.22 11.68
N GLU A 201 -6.99 -24.26 12.52
CA GLU A 201 -6.14 -25.46 12.42
C GLU A 201 -6.16 -25.97 10.98
N LEU A 202 -4.98 -26.17 10.41
CA LEU A 202 -4.85 -26.93 9.17
C LEU A 202 -5.18 -28.38 9.51
N GLN A 203 -6.34 -28.85 9.05
CA GLN A 203 -6.69 -30.27 9.15
C GLN A 203 -5.70 -31.07 8.29
N PRO A 204 -5.14 -32.18 8.82
CA PRO A 204 -4.14 -32.99 8.13
C PRO A 204 -4.65 -33.63 6.83
#